data_AF-A0A7C7SEE2-F1
#
_entry.id   AF-A0A7C7SEE2-F1
#
_cell.length_a   1.000
_cell.length_b   1.000
_cell.length_c   1.000
_cell.angle_alpha   90.00
_cell.angle_beta   90.00
_cell.angle_gamma   90.00
#
_symmetry.space_group_name_H-M   'P 1'
#
loop_
_entity.id
_entity.type
_entity.pdbx_description
1 polymer ?
#
loop_
_entity_poly.entity_id
_entity_poly.type
_entity_poly.pdbx_seq_one_letter_code
_entity_poly.pdbx_strand_id
1 'polypeptide(L)' 'MAYWVPKDTPNTLIYIISHDSSEAATENWQGFRSDPEWPGVAEASGVGRVQVVSVFMDATDFSPMK' A
#
# COMPACT_ATOMS: atom_id res chain seq x y z
N MET A 1 -1.78 -10.17 3.29
CA MET A 1 -2.23 -8.82 2.92
C MET A 1 -3.55 -8.55 3.61
N ALA A 2 -3.80 -7.31 4.02
CA ALA A 2 -5.06 -6.95 4.66
C ALA A 2 -5.38 -5.46 4.47
N TYR A 3 -6.67 -5.14 4.54
CA TYR A 3 -7.23 -3.82 4.22
C TYR A 3 -8.27 -3.41 5.27
N TRP A 4 -8.27 -2.13 5.62
CA TRP A 4 -9.19 -1.55 6.59
C TRP A 4 -9.61 -0.14 6.19
N VAL A 5 -10.84 0.22 6.57
CA VAL A 5 -11.30 1.60 6.62
C VAL A 5 -11.45 1.98 8.10
N PRO A 6 -10.74 3.01 8.59
CA PRO A 6 -10.88 3.45 9.96
C PRO A 6 -12.28 4.04 10.19
N LYS A 7 -12.87 3.77 11.36
CA LYS A 7 -14.22 4.20 11.70
C LYS A 7 -14.35 5.72 11.83
N ASP A 8 -13.34 6.34 12.43
CA ASP A 8 -13.37 7.76 12.82
C ASP A 8 -12.60 8.67 11.86
N THR A 9 -12.13 8.13 10.73
CA THR A 9 -11.37 8.90 9.73
C THR A 9 -11.89 8.56 8.33
N PRO A 10 -12.95 9.24 7.86
CA PRO A 10 -13.55 8.94 6.56
C PRO A 10 -12.56 9.16 5.41
N ASN A 11 -12.85 8.59 4.24
CA ASN A 11 -12.04 8.69 3.01
C ASN A 11 -10.57 8.23 3.18
N THR A 12 -10.34 7.28 4.07
CA THR A 12 -9.00 6.72 4.34
C THR A 12 -9.01 5.21 4.11
N LEU A 13 -8.03 4.71 3.35
CA LEU A 13 -7.77 3.29 3.20
C LEU A 13 -6.42 2.97 3.85
N ILE A 14 -6.44 2.01 4.77
CA ILE A 14 -5.22 1.44 5.37
C ILE A 14 -5.02 0.06 4.75
N TYR A 15 -3.84 -0.19 4.20
CA TYR A 15 -3.47 -1.49 3.66
C TYR A 15 -2.11 -1.94 4.21
N ILE A 16 -1.97 -3.24 4.44
CA ILE A 16 -0.73 -3.87 4.90
C ILE A 16 -0.33 -4.92 3.87
N ILE A 17 0.86 -4.75 3.32
CA ILE A 17 1.51 -5.68 2.39
C ILE A 17 2.88 -6.04 2.93
N SER A 18 3.33 -7.26 2.64
CA SER A 18 4.65 -7.75 3.03
C SER A 18 5.58 -7.72 1.84
N HIS A 19 6.82 -7.34 2.06
CA HIS A 19 7.90 -7.43 1.09
C HIS A 19 9.07 -8.19 1.72
N ASP A 20 9.88 -8.83 0.90
CA ASP A 20 11.03 -9.61 1.38
C ASP A 20 12.09 -8.71 2.05
N SER A 21 12.21 -7.46 1.60
CA SER A 21 13.03 -6.42 2.20
C SER A 21 12.51 -5.02 1.86
N SER A 22 13.09 -3.99 2.49
CA SER A 22 12.78 -2.58 2.16
C SER A 22 13.22 -2.19 0.75
N GLU A 23 14.32 -2.78 0.26
CA GLU A 23 14.80 -2.61 -1.11
C GLU A 23 13.84 -3.25 -2.10
N ALA A 24 13.40 -4.49 -1.86
CA ALA A 24 12.40 -5.17 -2.67
C ALA A 24 11.06 -4.40 -2.70
N ALA A 25 10.67 -3.79 -1.58
CA ALA A 25 9.51 -2.91 -1.53
C ALA A 25 9.66 -1.70 -2.45
N THR A 26 10.83 -1.05 -2.42
CA THR A 26 11.11 0.11 -3.27
C THR A 26 11.04 -0.25 -4.75
N GLU A 27 11.65 -1.37 -5.15
CA GLU A 27 11.61 -1.89 -6.51
C GLU A 27 10.17 -2.22 -6.95
N ASN A 28 9.43 -2.98 -6.13
CA ASN A 28 8.05 -3.34 -6.43
C ASN A 28 7.15 -2.12 -6.62
N TRP A 29 7.30 -1.12 -5.74
CA TRP A 29 6.54 0.14 -5.86
C TRP A 29 6.95 0.98 -7.05
N GLN A 30 8.23 0.95 -7.45
CA GLN A 30 8.68 1.59 -8.68
C GLN A 30 8.05 0.91 -9.90
N GLY A 31 8.11 -0.43 -9.96
CA GLY A 31 7.50 -1.22 -11.02
C GLY A 31 6.00 -0.93 -11.16
N PHE A 32 5.27 -0.95 -10.05
CA PHE A 32 3.85 -0.60 -10.02
C PHE A 32 3.55 0.81 -10.56
N ARG A 33 4.33 1.82 -10.17
CA ARG A 33 4.11 3.21 -10.63
C ARG A 33 4.50 3.42 -12.09
N SER A 34 5.41 2.60 -12.61
CA SER A 34 5.87 2.64 -14.00
C SER A 34 5.03 1.78 -14.94
N ASP A 35 4.04 1.04 -14.41
CA ASP A 35 3.14 0.22 -15.21
C ASP A 35 2.32 1.11 -16.17
N PRO A 36 2.39 0.89 -17.50
CA PRO A 36 1.67 1.68 -18.49
C PRO A 36 0.14 1.54 -18.41
N GLU A 37 -0.38 0.47 -17.81
CA GLU A 37 -1.83 0.28 -17.61
C GLU A 37 -2.34 1.08 -16.40
N TRP A 38 -1.46 1.45 -15.47
CA TRP A 38 -1.83 2.09 -14.21
C TRP A 38 -2.64 3.38 -14.35
N PRO A 39 -2.30 4.33 -15.26
CA PRO A 39 -3.10 5.54 -15.45
C PRO A 39 -4.57 5.25 -15.80
N GLY A 40 -4.84 4.24 -16.63
CA GLY A 40 -6.21 3.87 -17.01
C GLY A 40 -6.99 3.24 -15.86
N VAL A 41 -6.34 2.39 -15.06
CA VAL A 41 -6.94 1.82 -13.84
C VAL A 41 -7.23 2.91 -12.81
N ALA A 42 -6.30 3.85 -12.62
CA ALA A 42 -6.47 4.96 -11.69
C ALA A 42 -7.65 5.87 -12.10
N GLU A 43 -7.80 6.18 -13.39
CA GLU A 43 -8.94 6.94 -13.92
C GLU A 43 -10.26 6.18 -13.73
N ALA A 44 -10.29 4.90 -14.10
CA ALA A 44 -11.48 4.04 -13.98
C ALA A 44 -11.94 3.85 -12.53
N SER A 45 -11.04 3.99 -11.55
CA SER A 45 -11.39 3.93 -10.12
C SER A 45 -12.34 5.05 -9.67
N GLY A 46 -12.36 6.19 -10.37
CA GLY A 46 -13.18 7.35 -10.01
C GLY A 46 -12.76 8.05 -8.71
N VAL A 47 -11.68 7.62 -8.04
CA VAL A 47 -11.23 8.17 -6.74
C VAL A 47 -10.45 9.48 -6.91
N GLY A 48 -9.78 9.67 -8.05
CA GLY A 48 -8.94 10.83 -8.32
C GLY A 48 -7.63 10.81 -7.54
N ARG A 49 -7.04 11.99 -7.30
CA ARG A 49 -5.75 12.12 -6.60
C ARG A 49 -5.92 11.87 -5.10
N VAL A 50 -5.08 10.99 -4.54
CA VAL A 50 -5.03 10.68 -3.12
C VAL A 50 -3.70 11.09 -2.50
N GLN A 51 -3.70 11.34 -1.19
CA GLN A 51 -2.47 11.41 -0.41
C GLN A 51 -2.07 10.00 0.02
N VAL A 52 -0.79 9.66 -0.15
CA VAL A 52 -0.24 8.37 0.30
C VAL A 52 0.78 8.62 1.39
N VAL A 53 0.64 7.89 2.51
CA VAL A 53 1.61 7.83 3.61
C VAL A 53 2.02 6.37 3.75
N SER A 54 3.32 6.11 3.81
CA SER A 54 3.88 4.75 3.92
C SER A 54 4.81 4.66 5.11
N VAL A 55 4.70 3.57 5.86
CA VAL A 55 5.53 3.26 7.03
C VAL A 55 6.01 1.82 6.90
N PHE A 56 7.32 1.62 7.03
CA PHE A 56 7.91 0.28 7.15
C PHE A 56 7.85 -0.18 8.59
N MET A 57 7.54 -1.46 8.78
CA MET A 57 7.36 -2.06 10.09
C MET A 57 8.08 -3.41 10.11
N ASP A 58 8.77 -3.68 11.22
CA ASP A 58 9.27 -5.00 11.53
C ASP A 58 8.27 -5.77 12.37
N ALA A 59 8.15 -7.07 12.14
CA ALA A 59 7.35 -7.94 12.99
C ALA A 59 7.99 -8.02 14.39
N THR A 60 7.19 -7.82 15.43
CA THR A 60 7.64 -8.03 16.81
C THR A 60 7.88 -9.51 17.09
N ASP A 61 8.66 -9.83 18.12
CA ASP A 61 9.01 -11.23 18.47
C ASP A 61 7.81 -12.12 18.83
N PHE A 62 6.71 -11.51 19.26
CA PHE A 62 5.46 -12.18 19.60
C PHE A 62 4.41 -12.08 18.50
N SER A 63 4.75 -11.52 17.35
CA SER A 63 3.86 -11.49 16.19
C SER A 63 3.71 -12.90 15.62
N PRO A 64 2.47 -13.40 15.42
CA PRO A 64 2.25 -14.68 14.72
C PRO A 64 2.71 -14.66 13.25
N MET A 65 3.10 -13.49 12.73
CA MET A 65 3.54 -13.27 11.35
C MET A 65 5.07 -13.19 11.20
N LYS A 66 5.84 -13.41 12.28
CA LYS A 66 7.30 -13.51 12.19
C LYS A 66 7.74 -14.76 11.43
#